data_AF-A0A7J6B4W8-F1
#
_entry.id   AF-A0A7J6B4W8-F1
#
_cell.length_a   1.000
_cell.length_b   1.000
_cell.length_c   1.000
_cell.angle_alpha   90.00
_cell.angle_beta   90.00
_cell.angle_gamma   90.00
#
_symmetry.space_group_name_H-M   'P 1'
#
loop_
_entity.id
_entity.type
_entity.pdbx_description
1 polymer ?
#
loop_
_entity_poly.entity_id
_entity_poly.type
_entity_poly.pdbx_seq_one_letter_code
_entity_poly.pdbx_strand_id
1 'polypeptide(L)'
;MEWLAQSDVVVAEVTQPSFGVGYEIGQAMAMKKRILCLFRPSSGKVLSAMIQRAEGKLGSSLFQVRDYVEEEIEGILDNYFGELTKN
;
A
#
# COMPACT_ATOMS: atom_id res chain seq x y z
N MET A 1 -3.24 13.26 -12.01
CA MET A 1 -2.48 11.99 -12.20
C MET A 1 -0.97 12.20 -12.27
N GLU A 2 -0.50 13.40 -12.60
CA GLU A 2 0.94 13.68 -12.71
C GLU A 2 1.70 13.33 -11.43
N TRP A 3 1.19 13.64 -10.24
CA TRP A 3 1.85 13.27 -8.99
C TRP A 3 1.99 11.75 -8.81
N LEU A 4 0.97 10.97 -9.17
CA LEU A 4 1.08 9.51 -9.13
C LEU A 4 2.15 9.00 -10.11
N ALA A 5 2.20 9.58 -11.30
CA ALA A 5 3.21 9.22 -12.31
C ALA A 5 4.63 9.63 -11.89
N GLN A 6 4.79 10.77 -11.21
CA GLN A 6 6.06 11.29 -10.71
C GLN A 6 6.54 10.58 -9.45
N SER A 7 5.62 10.04 -8.63
CA SER A 7 5.97 9.35 -7.40
C SER A 7 6.79 8.08 -7.65
N ASP A 8 7.79 7.82 -6.82
CA ASP A 8 8.51 6.54 -6.84
C ASP A 8 7.75 5.44 -6.10
N VAL A 9 6.98 5.85 -5.09
CA VAL A 9 6.31 5.00 -4.12
C VAL A 9 4.92 5.57 -3.82
N VAL A 10 3.95 4.67 -3.64
CA VAL A 10 2.59 5.00 -3.21
C VAL A 10 2.32 4.32 -1.87
N VAL A 11 1.93 5.10 -0.87
CA VAL A 11 1.48 4.58 0.43
C VAL A 11 -0.01 4.89 0.57
N ALA A 12 -0.82 3.87 0.85
CA ALA A 12 -2.27 3.99 0.95
C ALA A 12 -2.78 3.39 2.26
N GLU A 13 -3.50 4.18 3.04
CA GLU A 13 -4.31 3.69 4.16
C GLU A 13 -5.63 3.15 3.60
N VAL A 14 -5.89 1.87 3.81
CA VAL A 14 -6.99 1.12 3.16
C VAL A 14 -7.97 0.52 4.16
N THR A 15 -7.99 1.00 5.40
CA THR A 15 -8.97 0.59 6.40
C THR A 15 -10.38 1.03 6.01
N GLN A 16 -10.52 2.24 5.47
CA GLN A 16 -11.79 2.72 4.95
C GLN A 16 -11.91 2.37 3.46
N PRO A 17 -12.90 1.56 3.05
CA PRO A 17 -13.16 1.33 1.63
C PRO A 17 -13.43 2.66 0.90
N SER A 18 -12.73 2.87 -0.21
CA SER A 18 -12.81 4.07 -1.05
C SER A 18 -12.60 3.70 -2.52
N PHE A 19 -13.54 4.13 -3.38
CA PHE A 19 -13.40 3.96 -4.82
C PHE A 19 -12.22 4.76 -5.39
N GLY A 20 -11.98 5.97 -4.88
CA GLY A 20 -10.88 6.82 -5.33
C GLY A 20 -9.52 6.19 -5.04
N VAL A 21 -9.31 5.77 -3.78
CA VAL A 21 -8.06 5.11 -3.37
C VAL A 21 -7.86 3.80 -4.14
N GLY A 22 -8.93 3.00 -4.31
CA GLY A 22 -8.86 1.78 -5.11
C GLY A 22 -8.49 2.03 -6.58
N TYR A 23 -9.00 3.11 -7.17
CA TYR A 23 -8.67 3.51 -8.53
C TYR A 23 -7.20 3.95 -8.65
N GLU A 24 -6.71 4.77 -7.72
CA GLU A 24 -5.31 5.21 -7.68
C GLU A 24 -4.34 4.04 -7.51
N ILE A 25 -4.66 3.09 -6.62
CA ILE A 25 -3.90 1.84 -6.47
C ILE A 25 -3.86 1.06 -7.80
N GLY A 26 -5.00 0.89 -8.47
CA GLY A 26 -5.06 0.21 -9.77
C GLY A 26 -4.19 0.88 -10.84
N GLN A 27 -4.18 2.22 -10.88
CA GLN A 27 -3.33 2.99 -11.79
C GLN A 27 -1.84 2.84 -11.42
N ALA A 28 -1.50 2.89 -10.13
CA ALA A 28 -0.13 2.68 -9.65
C ALA A 28 0.38 1.28 -9.99
N MET A 29 -0.48 0.26 -9.87
CA MET A 29 -0.20 -1.12 -10.27
C MET A 29 0.12 -1.22 -11.77
N ALA A 30 -0.69 -0.57 -12.63
CA ALA A 30 -0.45 -0.55 -14.08
C ALA A 30 0.87 0.15 -14.43
N MET A 31 1.25 1.18 -13.67
CA MET A 31 2.53 1.88 -13.79
C MET A 31 3.71 1.13 -13.14
N LYS A 32 3.48 -0.05 -12.54
CA LYS A 32 4.48 -0.85 -11.80
C LYS A 32 5.20 -0.05 -10.71
N LYS A 33 4.49 0.87 -10.05
CA LYS A 33 5.00 1.61 -8.89
C LYS A 33 5.12 0.67 -7.68
N ARG A 34 6.00 1.02 -6.74
CA ARG A 34 6.05 0.35 -5.44
C ARG A 34 4.89 0.86 -4.59
N ILE A 35 4.11 -0.07 -4.03
CA ILE A 35 2.87 0.23 -3.31
C ILE A 35 2.91 -0.43 -1.94
N LEU A 36 2.66 0.37 -0.90
CA LEU A 36 2.45 -0.09 0.46
C LEU A 36 1.01 0.23 0.87
N CYS A 37 0.21 -0.81 1.12
CA CYS A 37 -1.13 -0.68 1.68
C CYS A 37 -1.09 -0.96 3.18
N LEU A 38 -1.70 -0.07 3.96
CA LEU A 38 -1.79 -0.15 5.41
C LEU A 38 -3.24 -0.40 5.82
N PHE A 39 -3.47 -1.45 6.59
CA PHE A 39 -4.81 -1.82 7.07
C PHE A 39 -4.81 -1.92 8.59
N ARG A 40 -5.87 -1.44 9.24
CA ARG A 40 -6.04 -1.47 10.69
C ARG A 40 -7.08 -2.53 11.06
N PRO A 41 -6.68 -3.75 11.49
CA PRO A 41 -7.62 -4.82 11.84
C PRO A 41 -8.52 -4.47 13.03
N SER A 42 -8.04 -3.63 13.96
CA SER A 42 -8.79 -3.19 15.14
C SER A 42 -10.00 -2.31 14.80
N SER A 43 -10.13 -1.84 13.56
CA SER A 43 -11.26 -1.05 13.09
C SER A 43 -12.59 -1.82 13.00
N GLY A 44 -12.56 -3.15 13.11
CA GLY A 44 -13.72 -4.02 12.92
C GLY A 44 -14.17 -4.15 11.46
N LYS A 45 -13.44 -3.55 10.52
CA LYS A 45 -13.68 -3.68 9.08
C LYS A 45 -12.95 -4.90 8.52
N VAL A 46 -13.32 -5.27 7.30
CA VAL A 46 -12.65 -6.34 6.55
C VAL A 46 -11.93 -5.72 5.37
N LEU A 47 -10.65 -6.08 5.21
CA LEU A 47 -9.85 -5.66 4.07
C LEU A 47 -10.47 -6.14 2.75
N SER A 48 -10.43 -5.29 1.72
CA SER A 48 -10.88 -5.67 0.38
C SER A 48 -10.12 -6.89 -0.14
N ALA A 49 -10.86 -7.92 -0.56
CA ALA A 49 -10.30 -9.12 -1.18
C ALA A 49 -9.45 -8.82 -2.43
N MET A 50 -9.73 -7.71 -3.13
CA MET A 50 -8.94 -7.27 -4.29
C MET A 50 -7.57 -6.75 -3.86
N ILE A 51 -7.51 -5.94 -2.80
CA ILE A 51 -6.25 -5.39 -2.27
C ILE A 51 -5.43 -6.53 -1.64
N GLN A 52 -6.08 -7.38 -0.84
CA GLN A 52 -5.41 -8.53 -0.22
C GLN A 52 -4.77 -9.49 -1.23
N ARG A 53 -5.38 -9.65 -2.41
CA ARG A 53 -4.87 -10.54 -3.47
C ARG A 53 -3.96 -9.85 -4.48
N ALA A 54 -3.82 -8.52 -4.42
CA ALA A 54 -3.03 -7.76 -5.39
C ALA A 54 -1.53 -8.10 -5.31
N GLU A 55 -1.02 -8.42 -4.12
CA GLU A 55 0.37 -8.87 -3.90
C GLU A 55 0.75 -10.05 -4.80
N GLY A 56 -0.13 -11.05 -4.93
CA GLY A 56 0.12 -12.23 -5.76
C GLY A 56 0.24 -11.95 -7.28
N LYS A 57 -0.20 -10.78 -7.76
CA LYS A 57 -0.11 -10.40 -9.18
C LYS A 57 1.18 -9.66 -9.55
N LEU A 58 1.68 -8.80 -8.66
CA LEU A 58 2.85 -7.95 -8.91
C LEU A 58 4.12 -8.41 -8.20
N GLY A 59 4.00 -9.34 -7.25
CA GLY A 59 5.08 -9.77 -6.39
C GLY A 59 5.26 -8.84 -5.18
N SER A 60 5.79 -9.40 -4.10
CA SER A 60 5.96 -8.73 -2.81
C SER A 60 6.93 -7.53 -2.85
N SER A 61 7.77 -7.42 -3.89
CA SER A 61 8.68 -6.29 -4.08
C SER A 61 7.97 -5.01 -4.53
N LEU A 62 6.85 -5.13 -5.25
CA LEU A 62 6.12 -4.00 -5.81
C LEU A 62 4.81 -3.72 -5.07
N PHE A 63 4.21 -4.71 -4.41
CA PHE A 63 2.95 -4.53 -3.71
C PHE A 63 2.98 -5.23 -2.37
N GLN A 64 2.89 -4.46 -1.29
CA GLN A 64 2.84 -4.98 0.07
C GLN A 64 1.55 -4.55 0.74
N VAL A 65 0.96 -5.45 1.52
CA VAL A 65 -0.12 -5.13 2.46
C VAL A 65 0.40 -5.41 3.86
N ARG A 66 0.26 -4.44 4.76
CA ARG A 66 0.66 -4.58 6.16
C ARG A 66 -0.51 -4.21 7.05
N ASP A 67 -0.75 -5.08 8.03
CA ASP A 67 -1.62 -4.75 9.14
C ASP A 67 -0.85 -3.86 10.13
N TYR A 68 -1.50 -2.86 10.71
CA TYR A 68 -0.87 -1.95 11.68
C TYR A 68 -1.80 -1.58 12.84
N VAL A 69 -1.19 -1.23 13.97
CA VAL A 69 -1.79 -0.39 15.02
C VAL A 69 -1.15 0.99 15.00
N GLU A 70 -1.84 1.99 15.54
CA GLU A 70 -1.48 3.40 15.36
C GLU A 70 -0.09 3.75 15.89
N GLU A 71 0.34 3.07 16.96
CA GLU A 71 1.64 3.25 17.60
C GLU A 71 2.80 2.67 16.78
N GLU A 72 2.53 1.74 15.87
CA GLU A 72 3.56 1.05 15.07
C GLU A 72 3.82 1.70 13.72
N ILE A 73 3.02 2.71 13.34
CA ILE A 73 3.04 3.28 11.99
C ILE A 73 4.41 3.83 11.60
N GLU A 74 5.07 4.57 12.50
CA GLU A 74 6.38 5.16 12.24
C GLU A 74 7.42 4.07 11.98
N GLY A 75 7.45 3.03 12.83
CA GLY A 75 8.36 1.90 12.67
C GLY A 75 8.13 1.11 11.39
N ILE A 76 6.88 0.94 10.96
CA ILE A 76 6.56 0.27 9.68
C ILE A 76 7.09 1.08 8.50
N LEU A 77 6.88 2.41 8.51
CA LEU A 77 7.36 3.29 7.45
C LEU A 77 8.88 3.34 7.42
N ASP A 78 9.55 3.48 8.57
CA ASP A 78 11.01 3.49 8.67
C ASP A 78 11.64 2.20 8.12
N ASN A 79 11.06 1.05 8.48
CA ASN A 79 11.51 -0.23 7.97
C ASN A 79 11.32 -0.32 6.45
N TYR A 80 10.15 0.07 5.95
CA TYR A 80 9.84 0.02 4.52
C TYR A 80 10.79 0.92 3.71
N PHE A 81 10.97 2.19 4.10
CA PHE A 81 11.89 3.10 3.41
C PHE A 81 13.37 2.72 3.60
N GLY A 82 13.72 2.11 4.74
CA GLY A 82 15.04 1.54 4.99
C GLY A 82 15.39 0.35 4.10
N GLU A 83 14.41 -0.46 3.70
CA GLU A 83 14.59 -1.54 2.72
C GLU A 83 14.77 -0.99 1.29
N LEU A 84 14.10 0.12 0.97
CA LEU A 84 14.17 0.76 -0.33
C LEU A 84 15.54 1.38 -0.62
N THR A 85 16.22 1.91 0.39
CA THR A 85 17.53 2.59 0.28
C THR A 85 18.72 1.64 0.19
N LYS A 86 18.53 0.36 0.54
CA LYS A 86 19.60 -0.66 0.49
C LYS A 86 19.76 -1.35 -0.86
N ASN A 87 18.94 -1.00 -1.85
CA ASN A 87 19.01 -1.49 -3.24
C ASN A 87 19.35 -0.35 -4.19
#